data_AF-A0AAE1T5Q9-F1
#
_entry.id   AF-A0AAE1T5Q9-F1
#
_cell.length_a   1.000
_cell.length_b   1.000
_cell.length_c   1.000
_cell.angle_alpha   90.00
_cell.angle_beta   90.00
_cell.angle_gamma   90.00
#
_symmetry.space_group_name_H-M   'P 1'
#
loop_
_entity.id
_entity.type
_entity.pdbx_description
1 polymer ?
#
loop_
_entity_poly.entity_id
_entity_poly.type
_entity_poly.pdbx_seq_one_letter_code
_entity_poly.pdbx_strand_id
1 'polypeptide(L)'
;MDTLHSRVETLQKAVGEWPDMLDKRHNDVADALSRKLVEEYVVALTVVESDFLDQIQESSKTDAGYLKLMEQVQSGLIRKYWLDSGLLYAKGGRVFRPTGMLHAVC
;
A
#
# COMPACT_ATOMS: atom_id res chain seq x y z
N MET A 1 -7.26 6.35 -4.07
CA MET A 1 -5.91 6.39 -4.70
C MET A 1 -4.95 7.38 -4.02
N ASP A 2 -5.41 8.36 -3.24
CA ASP A 2 -4.56 9.45 -2.72
C ASP A 2 -3.71 9.09 -1.48
N THR A 3 -4.10 8.04 -0.75
CA THR A 3 -3.47 7.67 0.52
C THR A 3 -2.07 7.06 0.35
N LEU A 4 -1.84 6.30 -0.72
CA LEU A 4 -0.54 5.71 -1.01
C LEU A 4 0.43 6.74 -1.58
N HIS A 5 -0.05 7.60 -2.48
CA HIS A 5 0.74 8.69 -3.05
C HIS A 5 1.23 9.65 -1.96
N SER A 6 0.33 10.02 -1.04
CA SER A 6 0.67 10.87 0.12
C SER A 6 1.68 10.21 1.07
N ARG A 7 1.61 8.88 1.26
CA ARG A 7 2.58 8.15 2.09
C ARG A 7 3.95 8.05 1.43
N VAL A 8 4.00 7.80 0.12
CA VAL A 8 5.26 7.81 -0.64
C VAL A 8 5.89 9.20 -0.59
N GLU A 9 5.11 10.25 -0.77
CA GLU A 9 5.59 11.64 -0.71
C GLU A 9 6.08 12.02 0.70
N THR A 10 5.39 11.54 1.74
CA THR A 10 5.83 11.72 3.15
C THR A 10 7.15 10.98 3.42
N LEU A 11 7.31 9.77 2.88
CA LEU A 11 8.54 8.99 3.01
C LEU A 11 9.69 9.63 2.24
N GLN A 12 9.45 10.12 1.02
CA GLN A 12 10.43 10.86 0.22
C GLN A 12 10.89 12.14 0.92
N LYS A 13 9.94 12.90 1.48
CA LYS A 13 10.25 14.11 2.25
C LYS A 13 11.06 13.81 3.51
N ALA A 14 10.65 12.77 4.25
CA ALA A 14 11.39 12.35 5.43
C ALA A 14 12.84 12.01 5.05
N VAL A 15 13.05 11.14 4.05
CA VAL A 15 14.38 10.76 3.51
C VAL A 15 15.24 11.97 3.13
N GLY A 16 14.64 13.04 2.61
CA GLY A 16 15.32 14.29 2.30
C GLY A 16 15.71 15.16 3.50
N GLU A 17 15.05 15.02 4.66
CA GLU A 17 15.29 15.79 5.90
C GLU A 17 16.29 15.11 6.87
N TRP A 18 16.50 13.79 6.78
CA TRP A 18 17.55 13.07 7.54
C TRP A 18 18.99 13.63 7.42
N PRO A 19 19.44 14.23 6.29
CA PRO A 19 20.83 14.66 6.11
C PRO A 19 21.25 15.89 6.93
N ASP A 20 20.31 16.73 7.36
CA ASP A 20 20.64 17.99 8.04
C ASP A 20 21.00 17.80 9.53
N MET A 21 20.74 16.61 10.08
CA MET A 21 20.92 16.31 11.51
C MET A 21 22.24 15.58 11.83
N LEU A 22 23.01 15.15 10.82
CA LEU A 22 24.29 14.46 10.99
C LEU A 22 25.45 15.31 10.46
N ASP A 23 26.44 15.51 11.33
CA ASP A 23 27.50 16.50 11.16
C ASP A 23 28.49 16.15 10.02
N LYS A 24 28.64 17.12 9.12
CA LYS A 24 29.77 17.49 8.24
C LYS A 24 30.97 16.53 8.14
N ARG A 25 30.83 15.48 7.34
CA ARG A 25 31.81 15.06 6.29
C ARG A 25 31.17 13.99 5.42
N HIS A 26 30.28 14.40 4.53
CA HIS A 26 29.62 13.49 3.61
C HIS A 26 30.40 13.43 2.29
N ASN A 27 30.71 12.22 1.85
CA ASN A 27 31.13 11.98 0.49
C ASN A 27 29.86 12.13 -0.37
N ASP A 28 29.71 13.26 -1.06
CA ASP A 28 28.50 13.61 -1.82
C ASP A 28 28.05 12.49 -2.77
N VAL A 29 29.02 11.73 -3.31
CA VAL A 29 28.76 10.57 -4.15
C VAL A 29 28.16 9.41 -3.35
N ALA A 30 28.65 9.15 -2.14
CA ALA A 30 28.12 8.11 -1.28
C ALA A 30 26.70 8.44 -0.78
N ASP A 31 26.43 9.71 -0.47
CA ASP A 31 25.10 10.16 -0.07
C ASP A 31 24.11 10.10 -1.24
N ALA A 32 24.51 10.56 -2.44
CA ALA A 32 23.70 10.43 -3.65
C ALA A 32 23.39 8.98 -4.02
N LEU A 33 24.37 8.07 -3.89
CA LEU A 33 24.17 6.64 -4.11
C LEU A 33 23.21 6.02 -3.07
N SER A 34 23.33 6.42 -1.79
CA SER A 34 22.44 5.97 -0.73
C SER A 34 21.00 6.39 -0.97
N ARG A 35 20.77 7.65 -1.38
CA ARG A 35 19.44 8.17 -1.73
C ARG A 35 18.83 7.41 -2.91
N LYS A 36 19.61 7.20 -3.97
CA LYS A 36 19.16 6.45 -5.14
C LYS A 36 18.77 5.01 -4.80
N LEU A 37 19.53 4.34 -3.94
CA LEU A 37 19.21 2.98 -3.50
C LEU A 37 17.92 2.92 -2.69
N VAL A 38 17.68 3.91 -1.82
CA VAL A 38 16.43 4.03 -1.04
C VAL A 38 15.24 4.29 -1.97
N GLU A 39 15.39 5.18 -2.95
CA GLU A 39 14.36 5.44 -3.96
C GLU A 39 14.02 4.18 -4.77
N GLU A 40 15.02 3.46 -5.27
CA GLU A 40 14.82 2.20 -6.01
C GLU A 40 14.11 1.14 -5.15
N TYR A 41 14.48 1.02 -3.87
CA TYR A 41 13.83 0.10 -2.94
C TYR A 41 12.38 0.49 -2.65
N VAL A 42 12.10 1.78 -2.44
CA VAL A 42 10.74 2.30 -2.25
C VAL A 42 9.89 2.05 -3.49
N VAL A 43 10.44 2.31 -4.69
CA VAL A 43 9.75 2.01 -5.94
C VAL A 43 9.43 0.51 -6.05
N ALA A 44 10.41 -0.36 -5.81
CA ALA A 44 10.21 -1.80 -5.85
C ALA A 44 9.13 -2.27 -4.86
N LEU A 45 9.14 -1.75 -3.63
CA LEU A 45 8.10 -2.02 -2.64
C LEU A 45 6.72 -1.56 -3.11
N THR A 46 6.61 -0.34 -3.66
CA THR A 46 5.32 0.20 -4.12
C THR A 46 4.73 -0.60 -5.26
N VAL A 47 5.58 -1.12 -6.17
CA VAL A 47 5.15 -2.00 -7.27
C VAL A 47 4.60 -3.32 -6.72
N VAL A 48 5.32 -3.94 -5.78
CA VAL A 48 4.88 -5.19 -5.16
C VAL A 48 3.55 -4.98 -4.42
N GLU A 49 3.41 -3.87 -3.68
CA GLU A 49 2.16 -3.51 -3.01
C GLU A 49 1.00 -3.32 -4.00
N SER A 50 1.21 -2.62 -5.13
CA SER A 50 0.16 -2.44 -6.14
C SER A 50 -0.23 -3.75 -6.80
N ASP A 51 0.73 -4.60 -7.15
CA ASP A 51 0.46 -5.90 -7.79
C ASP A 51 -0.40 -6.79 -6.90
N PHE A 52 -0.13 -6.80 -5.58
CA PHE A 52 -0.97 -7.52 -4.63
C PHE A 52 -2.39 -6.95 -4.53
N LEU A 53 -2.54 -5.63 -4.51
CA LEU A 53 -3.85 -5.00 -4.46
C LEU A 53 -4.68 -5.30 -5.71
N ASP A 54 -4.05 -5.26 -6.88
CA ASP A 54 -4.68 -5.61 -8.15
C ASP A 54 -5.13 -7.07 -8.19
N GLN A 55 -4.29 -7.98 -7.67
CA GLN A 55 -4.64 -9.40 -7.56
C GLN A 55 -5.82 -9.64 -6.61
N ILE A 56 -5.86 -8.93 -5.48
CA ILE A 56 -6.98 -8.97 -4.54
C ILE A 56 -8.24 -8.43 -5.24
N GLN A 57 -8.12 -7.32 -5.98
CA GLN A 57 -9.24 -6.73 -6.68
C GLN A 57 -9.81 -7.69 -7.73
N GLU A 58 -8.96 -8.34 -8.53
CA GLU A 58 -9.42 -9.28 -9.56
C GLU A 58 -10.11 -10.50 -8.94
N SER A 59 -9.50 -11.10 -7.91
CA SER A 59 -10.11 -12.23 -7.20
C SER A 59 -11.42 -11.86 -6.49
N SER A 60 -11.55 -10.61 -6.05
CA SER A 60 -12.75 -10.11 -5.38
C SER A 60 -13.96 -10.00 -6.30
N LYS A 61 -13.76 -9.78 -7.61
CA LYS A 61 -14.84 -9.70 -8.61
C LYS A 61 -15.53 -11.04 -8.81
N THR A 62 -14.81 -12.14 -8.63
CA THR A 62 -15.33 -13.50 -8.82
C THR A 62 -15.87 -14.11 -7.52
N ASP A 63 -15.46 -13.61 -6.36
CA ASP A 63 -15.88 -14.13 -5.06
C ASP A 63 -17.30 -13.63 -4.69
N ALA A 64 -18.28 -14.54 -4.78
CA ALA A 64 -19.68 -14.24 -4.45
C ALA A 64 -19.89 -13.85 -2.97
N GLY A 65 -19.05 -14.35 -2.05
CA GLY A 65 -19.09 -13.96 -0.64
C GLY A 65 -18.61 -12.52 -0.44
N TYR A 66 -17.55 -12.16 -1.16
CA TYR A 66 -17.03 -10.79 -1.17
C TYR A 66 -18.03 -9.79 -1.75
N LEU A 67 -18.66 -10.11 -2.88
CA LEU A 67 -19.67 -9.24 -3.51
C LEU A 67 -20.86 -8.97 -2.57
N LYS A 68 -21.37 -10.01 -1.90
CA LYS A 68 -22.44 -9.85 -0.89
C LYS A 68 -21.99 -8.98 0.28
N LEU A 69 -20.75 -9.13 0.72
CA LEU A 69 -20.21 -8.31 1.80
C LEU A 69 -20.11 -6.84 1.38
N MET A 70 -19.68 -6.55 0.14
CA MET A 70 -19.68 -5.18 -0.38
C MET A 70 -21.08 -4.58 -0.40
N GLU A 71 -22.08 -5.33 -0.85
CA GLU A 71 -23.48 -4.87 -0.86
C GLU A 71 -24.00 -4.57 0.55
N GLN A 72 -23.64 -5.40 1.53
CA GLN A 72 -23.98 -5.18 2.96
C GLN A 72 -23.29 -3.95 3.56
N VAL A 73 -22.06 -3.65 3.11
CA VAL A 73 -21.33 -2.45 3.54
C VAL A 73 -21.93 -1.19 2.89
N GLN A 74 -22.26 -1.23 1.60
CA GLN A 74 -22.90 -0.11 0.89
C GLN A 74 -24.31 0.20 1.42
N SER A 75 -25.08 -0.83 1.76
CA SER A 75 -26.39 -0.69 2.40
C SER A 75 -26.33 -0.24 3.87
N GLY A 76 -25.13 -0.14 4.45
CA GLY A 76 -24.92 0.32 5.83
C GLY A 76 -25.31 -0.70 6.90
N LEU A 77 -25.62 -1.94 6.51
CA LEU A 77 -25.85 -3.07 7.42
C LEU A 77 -24.60 -3.40 8.24
N ILE A 78 -23.42 -3.29 7.61
CA ILE A 78 -22.14 -3.56 8.26
C ILE A 78 -21.29 -2.30 8.28
N ARG A 79 -21.03 -1.77 9.48
CA ARG A 79 -20.16 -0.59 9.70
C ARG A 79 -18.71 -0.95 10.09
N LYS A 80 -18.38 -2.25 10.12
CA LYS A 80 -17.05 -2.74 10.48
C LYS A 80 -16.03 -2.50 9.36
N TYR A 81 -16.50 -2.45 8.12
CA TYR A 81 -15.68 -2.28 6.93
C TYR A 81 -16.09 -1.01 6.19
N TRP A 82 -15.18 -0.46 5.40
CA TRP A 82 -15.46 0.60 4.45
C TRP A 82 -14.91 0.23 3.08
N LEU A 83 -15.52 0.76 2.04
CA LEU A 83 -15.14 0.51 0.66
C LEU A 83 -14.28 1.68 0.17
N ASP A 84 -13.07 1.37 -0.30
CA ASP A 84 -12.18 2.34 -0.94
C ASP A 84 -11.62 1.71 -2.23
N SER A 85 -11.76 2.43 -3.34
CA SER A 85 -11.22 2.02 -4.65
C SER A 85 -11.63 0.61 -5.10
N GLY A 86 -12.81 0.13 -4.66
CA GLY A 86 -13.34 -1.22 -4.94
C GLY A 86 -12.86 -2.32 -3.98
N LEU A 87 -12.04 -1.98 -2.98
CA LEU A 87 -11.55 -2.89 -1.95
C LEU A 87 -12.21 -2.62 -0.59
N LEU A 88 -12.46 -3.68 0.17
CA LEU A 88 -13.00 -3.62 1.52
C LEU A 88 -11.86 -3.52 2.54
N TYR A 89 -11.89 -2.45 3.33
CA TYR A 89 -10.92 -2.20 4.38
C TYR A 89 -11.54 -2.35 5.75
N ALA A 90 -10.77 -2.93 6.66
CA ALA A 90 -11.08 -3.03 8.07
C ALA A 90 -10.29 -2.02 8.89
N LYS A 91 -10.69 -1.84 10.15
CA LYS A 91 -9.96 -1.05 11.15
C LYS A 91 -8.47 -1.38 11.13
N GLY A 92 -7.62 -0.36 11.01
CA GLY A 92 -6.16 -0.51 10.94
C GLY A 92 -5.59 -0.68 9.53
N GLY A 93 -6.35 -0.34 8.48
CA GLY A 93 -5.87 -0.33 7.10
C GLY A 93 -5.66 -1.73 6.50
N ARG A 94 -6.26 -2.76 7.09
CA ARG A 94 -6.16 -4.13 6.61
C ARG A 94 -7.19 -4.38 5.51
N VAL A 95 -6.74 -4.87 4.37
CA VAL A 95 -7.62 -5.26 3.25
C VAL A 95 -8.25 -6.61 3.54
N PHE A 96 -9.54 -6.75 3.26
CA PHE A 96 -10.22 -8.03 3.34
C PHE A 96 -9.77 -8.92 2.18
N ARG A 97 -9.26 -10.11 2.51
CA ARG A 97 -8.81 -11.10 1.53
C ARG A 97 -10.01 -11.95 1.08
N PRO A 98 -10.41 -11.92 -0.21
CA PRO A 98 -11.39 -12.85 -0.74
C PRO A 98 -10.86 -14.29 -0.62
N THR A 99 -11.77 -15.24 -0.48
CA THR A 99 -11.44 -16.66 -0.21
C THR A 99 -10.99 -17.38 -1.49
N GLY A 100 -11.19 -16.77 -2.66
CA GLY A 100 -10.72 -17.26 -3.96
C GLY A 100 -9.20 -17.24 -4.13
N MET A 101 -8.75 -17.60 -5.35
CA MET A 101 -7.41 -17.86 -5.94
C MET A 101 -6.14 -17.11 -5.47
N LEU A 102 -6.16 -16.38 -4.37
CA LEU A 102 -4.96 -15.94 -3.67
C LEU A 102 -4.39 -17.16 -2.95
N HIS A 103 -3.61 -18.00 -3.62
CA HIS A 103 -2.77 -18.97 -2.92
C HIS A 103 -1.74 -18.19 -2.11
N ALA A 104 -1.64 -18.47 -0.81
CA ALA A 104 -0.49 -18.04 -0.05
C ALA A 104 0.74 -18.71 -0.68
N VAL A 105 1.60 -17.92 -1.32
CA VAL A 105 2.96 -18.39 -1.60
C VAL A 105 3.63 -18.42 -0.23
N CYS A 106 3.68 -19.63 0.35
CA CYS A 106 4.43 -19.94 1.55
C CYS A 106 5.93 -19.85 1.28
#